data_AF-A0AAE0LKJ6-F1
#
_entry.id   AF-A0AAE0LKJ6-F1
#
_cell.length_a   1.000
_cell.length_b   1.000
_cell.length_c   1.000
_cell.angle_alpha   90.00
_cell.angle_beta   90.00
_cell.angle_gamma   90.00
#
_symmetry.space_group_name_H-M   'P 1'
#
loop_
_entity.id
_entity.type
_entity.pdbx_description
1 polymer ?
#
loop_
_entity_poly.entity_id
_entity_poly.type
_entity_poly.pdbx_seq_one_letter_code
_entity_poly.pdbx_strand_id
1 'polypeptide(L)'
;MGLISGLRRLLREEQGQVIDELEIIGDSELVIRQMDGSYQVQDATLKLYHSTASGLARSARSVSYRQVPRELNQLANKVASDAMTQQSKLDPENMVFYAPNLGGVSVVHVDGLRVYASNDLGTSAHRFMIDAACLASLPSFGLAAFENLGDPRNGVVASKCAMNILGVLLQPLSLSVQLCEDNVGTSEVILRDVLVVESLPVPIHIAVRHPSIKLTPAKFDFDAFPGLLPPAYQAHPYWTSDTTFLSILSPGD
;
A
#
# COMPACT_ATOMS: atom_id res chain seq x y z
N MET A 1 0.13 2.37 -15.98
CA MET A 1 1.31 1.93 -15.18
C MET A 1 2.43 1.29 -15.99
N GLY A 2 2.18 0.65 -17.16
CA GLY A 2 3.23 -0.05 -17.94
C GLY A 2 4.48 0.80 -18.26
N LEU A 3 4.31 2.04 -18.72
CA LEU A 3 5.42 2.95 -19.05
C LEU A 3 6.34 3.23 -17.84
N ILE A 4 5.78 3.63 -16.70
CA ILE A 4 6.54 3.95 -15.49
C ILE A 4 7.30 2.72 -14.99
N SER A 5 6.67 1.55 -14.99
CA SER A 5 7.30 0.29 -14.59
C SER A 5 8.45 -0.09 -15.51
N GLY A 6 8.27 0.09 -16.83
CA GLY A 6 9.34 -0.12 -17.83
C GLY A 6 10.54 0.79 -17.60
N LEU A 7 10.31 2.10 -17.43
CA LEU A 7 11.38 3.08 -17.18
C LEU A 7 12.13 2.79 -15.87
N ARG A 8 11.42 2.44 -14.80
CA ARG A 8 12.06 2.05 -13.52
C ARG A 8 12.89 0.78 -13.64
N ARG A 9 12.44 -0.18 -14.45
CA ARG A 9 13.19 -1.41 -14.70
C ARG A 9 14.46 -1.10 -15.48
N LEU A 10 14.36 -0.34 -16.56
CA LEU A 10 15.50 0.10 -17.36
C LEU A 10 16.56 0.76 -16.47
N LEU A 11 16.17 1.74 -15.65
CA LEU A 11 17.12 2.44 -14.78
C LEU A 11 17.79 1.56 -13.71
N ARG A 12 17.15 0.45 -13.30
CA ARG A 12 17.78 -0.53 -12.41
C ARG A 12 18.76 -1.43 -13.14
N GLU A 13 18.42 -1.86 -14.35
CA GLU A 13 19.25 -2.74 -15.18
C GLU A 13 20.51 -2.02 -15.64
N GLU A 14 20.44 -0.72 -15.91
CA GLU A 14 21.57 0.12 -16.33
C GLU A 14 22.54 0.48 -15.16
N GLN A 15 22.23 0.10 -13.91
CA GLN A 15 23.11 0.27 -12.72
C GLN A 15 23.78 1.65 -12.56
N GLY A 16 23.13 2.73 -13.00
CA GLY A 16 23.66 4.10 -12.95
C GLY A 16 24.50 4.54 -14.15
N GLN A 17 24.54 3.73 -15.23
CA GLN A 17 25.05 4.18 -16.52
C GLN A 17 24.12 5.21 -17.15
N VAL A 18 24.70 6.14 -17.91
CA VAL A 18 23.96 7.19 -18.60
C VAL A 18 23.38 6.61 -19.88
N ILE A 19 22.07 6.71 -20.04
CA ILE A 19 21.37 6.32 -21.26
C ILE A 19 21.49 7.48 -22.26
N ASP A 20 22.18 7.27 -23.38
CA ASP A 20 22.35 8.31 -24.41
C ASP A 20 21.05 8.57 -25.18
N GLU A 21 20.38 7.50 -25.64
CA GLU A 21 19.13 7.60 -26.42
C GLU A 21 18.08 6.61 -25.89
N LEU A 22 16.86 7.11 -25.68
CA LEU A 22 15.72 6.33 -25.23
C LEU A 22 14.53 6.51 -26.18
N GLU A 23 14.14 5.46 -26.90
CA GLU A 23 12.89 5.44 -27.68
C GLU A 23 11.78 4.74 -26.88
N ILE A 24 10.70 5.46 -26.60
CA ILE A 24 9.51 4.93 -25.91
C ILE A 24 8.44 4.60 -26.94
N ILE A 25 8.14 3.31 -27.07
CA ILE A 25 7.18 2.78 -28.04
C ILE A 25 5.94 2.27 -27.29
N GLY A 26 4.75 2.61 -27.78
CA GLY A 26 3.50 2.12 -27.18
C GLY A 26 2.30 2.21 -28.12
N ASP A 27 1.23 1.51 -27.79
CA ASP A 27 -0.04 1.48 -28.53
C ASP A 27 -1.11 2.43 -27.98
N SER A 28 -0.86 3.03 -26.81
CA SER A 28 -1.74 4.06 -26.24
C SER A 28 -1.42 5.43 -26.84
N GLU A 29 -2.26 5.87 -27.79
CA GLU A 29 -2.18 7.21 -28.37
C GLU A 29 -2.16 8.30 -27.31
N LEU A 30 -3.10 8.25 -26.36
CA LEU A 30 -3.23 9.24 -25.29
C LEU A 30 -1.92 9.39 -24.51
N VAL A 31 -1.33 8.27 -24.07
CA VAL A 31 -0.09 8.30 -23.28
C VAL A 31 1.07 8.82 -24.10
N ILE A 32 1.25 8.34 -25.34
CA ILE A 32 2.33 8.77 -26.22
C ILE A 32 2.23 10.28 -26.51
N ARG A 33 1.04 10.76 -26.87
CA ARG A 33 0.78 12.17 -27.17
C ARG A 33 0.86 13.09 -25.96
N GLN A 34 0.57 12.60 -24.75
CA GLN A 34 0.80 13.38 -23.54
C GLN A 34 2.30 13.46 -23.22
N MET A 35 3.03 12.37 -23.39
CA MET A 35 4.46 12.33 -23.13
C MET A 35 5.30 13.12 -24.13
N ASP A 36 4.91 13.17 -25.40
CA ASP A 36 5.56 14.00 -26.42
C ASP A 36 5.17 15.50 -26.34
N GLY A 37 4.19 15.82 -25.49
CA GLY A 37 3.71 17.19 -25.26
C GLY A 37 2.65 17.68 -26.23
N SER A 38 2.21 16.85 -27.19
CA SER A 38 1.16 17.20 -28.16
C SER A 38 -0.21 17.34 -27.49
N TYR A 39 -0.49 16.53 -26.47
CA TYR A 39 -1.76 16.56 -25.71
C TYR A 39 -1.54 17.12 -24.31
N GLN A 40 -2.44 18.01 -23.89
CA GLN A 40 -2.47 18.48 -22.52
C GLN A 40 -2.97 17.38 -21.57
N VAL A 41 -2.41 17.37 -20.37
CA VAL A 41 -2.84 16.49 -19.29
C VAL A 41 -3.73 17.30 -18.35
N GLN A 42 -5.04 17.04 -18.39
CA GLN A 42 -6.02 17.81 -17.60
C GLN A 42 -6.38 17.11 -16.29
N ASP A 43 -6.55 15.80 -16.33
CA ASP A 43 -6.86 14.97 -15.16
C ASP A 43 -5.72 15.02 -14.12
N ALA A 44 -6.08 15.21 -12.84
CA ALA A 44 -5.12 15.38 -11.75
C ALA A 44 -4.25 14.13 -11.53
N THR A 45 -4.82 12.94 -11.72
CA THR A 45 -4.10 11.67 -11.58
C THR A 45 -3.16 11.43 -12.76
N LEU A 46 -3.62 11.72 -13.99
CA LEU A 46 -2.77 11.64 -15.18
C LEU A 46 -1.62 12.65 -15.14
N LYS A 47 -1.82 13.84 -14.57
CA LYS A 47 -0.73 14.84 -14.38
C LYS A 47 0.39 14.27 -13.53
N LEU A 48 0.06 13.54 -12.48
CA LEU A 48 1.05 12.88 -11.64
C LEU A 48 1.81 11.78 -12.41
N TYR A 49 1.08 10.90 -13.10
CA TYR A 49 1.71 9.83 -13.88
C TYR A 49 2.59 10.37 -15.00
N HIS A 50 2.12 11.43 -15.68
CA HIS A 50 2.87 12.14 -16.70
C HIS A 50 4.15 12.76 -16.13
N SER A 51 4.05 13.46 -15.00
CA SER A 51 5.21 14.04 -14.30
C SER A 51 6.23 12.97 -13.90
N THR A 52 5.76 11.86 -13.34
CA THR A 52 6.59 10.72 -12.93
C THR A 52 7.29 10.08 -14.12
N ALA A 53 6.55 9.76 -15.18
CA ALA A 53 7.10 9.16 -16.39
C ALA A 53 8.08 10.12 -17.08
N SER A 54 7.78 11.41 -17.12
CA SER A 54 8.65 12.44 -17.71
C SER A 54 9.94 12.60 -16.92
N GLY A 55 9.86 12.58 -15.58
CA GLY A 55 11.04 12.62 -14.70
C GLY A 55 11.96 11.42 -14.92
N LEU A 56 11.39 10.22 -15.02
CA LEU A 56 12.16 9.01 -15.30
C LEU A 56 12.76 9.02 -16.71
N ALA A 57 12.00 9.45 -17.72
CA ALA A 57 12.48 9.52 -19.10
C ALA A 57 13.63 10.53 -19.29
N ARG A 58 13.60 11.65 -18.55
CA ARG A 58 14.67 12.69 -18.55
C ARG A 58 16.02 12.23 -17.98
N SER A 59 16.09 11.03 -17.41
CA SER A 59 17.37 10.43 -17.03
C SER A 59 18.21 10.02 -18.25
N ALA A 60 17.59 9.83 -19.42
CA ALA A 60 18.29 9.69 -20.70
C ALA A 60 18.66 11.05 -21.28
N ARG A 61 19.78 11.14 -22.01
CA ARG A 61 20.21 12.40 -22.66
C ARG A 61 19.25 12.84 -23.76
N SER A 62 18.67 11.88 -24.49
CA SER A 62 17.67 12.10 -25.52
C SER A 62 16.53 11.11 -25.36
N VAL A 63 15.29 11.58 -25.47
CA VAL A 63 14.09 10.73 -25.46
C VAL A 63 13.19 11.03 -26.67
N SER A 64 12.68 9.98 -27.29
CA SER A 64 11.67 10.06 -28.36
C SER A 64 10.48 9.17 -28.05
N TYR A 65 9.31 9.51 -28.60
CA TYR A 65 8.07 8.79 -28.38
C TYR A 65 7.46 8.37 -29.72
N ARG A 66 7.05 7.11 -29.85
CA ARG A 66 6.43 6.58 -31.06
C ARG A 66 5.21 5.74 -30.73
N GLN A 67 4.09 6.11 -31.34
CA GLN A 67 2.88 5.28 -31.31
C GLN A 67 3.02 4.17 -32.36
N VAL A 68 2.65 2.95 -32.00
CA VAL A 68 2.55 1.80 -32.91
C VAL A 68 1.19 1.12 -32.80
N PRO A 69 0.72 0.43 -33.85
CA PRO A 69 -0.46 -0.43 -33.75
C PRO A 69 -0.29 -1.51 -32.68
N ARG A 70 -1.42 -1.94 -32.10
CA ARG A 70 -1.46 -2.94 -31.00
C ARG A 70 -0.79 -4.26 -31.38
N GLU A 71 -0.87 -4.63 -32.65
CA GLU A 71 -0.28 -5.83 -33.25
C GLU A 71 1.25 -5.82 -33.18
N LEU A 72 1.88 -4.64 -33.13
CA LEU A 72 3.32 -4.48 -32.99
C LEU A 72 3.76 -4.34 -31.52
N ASN A 73 2.82 -4.18 -30.58
CA ASN A 73 3.08 -4.06 -29.15
C ASN A 73 2.76 -5.35 -28.36
N GLN A 74 2.80 -6.51 -29.03
CA GLN A 74 2.38 -7.79 -28.45
C GLN A 74 3.19 -8.20 -27.21
N LEU A 75 4.50 -7.89 -27.16
CA LEU A 75 5.34 -8.25 -26.02
C LEU A 75 4.94 -7.48 -24.76
N ALA A 76 4.77 -6.16 -24.86
CA ALA A 76 4.32 -5.35 -23.72
C ALA A 76 2.88 -5.69 -23.32
N ASN A 77 2.01 -5.96 -24.30
CA ASN A 77 0.64 -6.42 -24.05
C ASN A 77 0.61 -7.79 -23.35
N LYS A 78 1.53 -8.70 -23.69
CA LYS A 78 1.67 -9.97 -23.00
C LYS A 78 2.15 -9.76 -21.57
N VAL A 79 3.17 -8.94 -21.33
CA VAL A 79 3.64 -8.64 -19.96
C VAL A 79 2.54 -7.98 -19.12
N ALA A 80 1.77 -7.05 -19.70
CA ALA A 80 0.64 -6.44 -19.02
C ALA A 80 -0.49 -7.45 -18.76
N SER A 81 -0.83 -8.28 -19.76
CA SER A 81 -1.84 -9.34 -19.61
C SER A 81 -1.40 -10.43 -18.64
N ASP A 82 -0.13 -10.80 -18.59
CA ASP A 82 0.46 -11.77 -17.67
C ASP A 82 0.47 -11.20 -16.25
N ALA A 83 0.79 -9.91 -16.08
CA ALA A 83 0.64 -9.23 -14.79
C ALA A 83 -0.83 -9.16 -14.35
N MET A 84 -1.76 -8.88 -15.28
CA MET A 84 -3.21 -8.92 -15.03
C MET A 84 -3.69 -10.36 -14.75
N THR A 85 -3.10 -11.38 -15.38
CA THR A 85 -3.44 -12.80 -15.20
C THR A 85 -2.86 -13.35 -13.90
N GLN A 86 -1.69 -12.87 -13.48
CA GLN A 86 -1.14 -13.11 -12.15
C GLN A 86 -1.95 -12.38 -11.08
N GLN A 87 -2.48 -11.19 -11.38
CA GLN A 87 -3.51 -10.52 -10.57
C GLN A 87 -4.85 -11.29 -10.56
N SER A 88 -5.24 -11.94 -11.67
CA SER A 88 -6.51 -12.66 -11.81
C SER A 88 -6.44 -14.13 -11.36
N LYS A 89 -5.27 -14.62 -10.95
CA LYS A 89 -5.09 -15.88 -10.19
C LYS A 89 -5.09 -15.67 -8.68
N LEU A 90 -5.36 -14.45 -8.23
CA LEU A 90 -5.60 -14.14 -6.83
C LEU A 90 -7.09 -14.28 -6.58
N ASP A 91 -7.42 -15.29 -5.78
CA ASP A 91 -8.77 -15.56 -5.33
C ASP A 91 -9.30 -14.34 -4.53
N PRO A 92 -10.41 -13.68 -4.94
CA PRO A 92 -10.96 -12.50 -4.28
C PRO A 92 -11.28 -12.71 -2.80
N GLU A 93 -11.52 -13.96 -2.41
CA GLU A 93 -11.80 -14.38 -1.02
C GLU A 93 -10.54 -14.40 -0.14
N ASN A 94 -9.34 -14.37 -0.76
CA ASN A 94 -8.03 -14.50 -0.12
C ASN A 94 -7.19 -13.20 -0.20
N MET A 95 -7.78 -12.08 -0.60
CA MET A 95 -7.13 -10.77 -0.61
C MET A 95 -7.42 -9.98 0.67
N VAL A 96 -6.38 -9.56 1.38
CA VAL A 96 -6.52 -8.58 2.48
C VAL A 96 -6.31 -7.20 1.88
N PHE A 97 -7.42 -6.49 1.63
CA PHE A 97 -7.38 -5.10 1.20
C PHE A 97 -6.99 -4.21 2.38
N TYR A 98 -5.87 -3.48 2.23
CA TYR A 98 -5.39 -2.54 3.23
C TYR A 98 -5.62 -1.10 2.76
N ALA A 99 -6.62 -0.46 3.35
CA ALA A 99 -6.93 0.96 3.18
C ALA A 99 -6.86 1.66 4.55
N PRO A 100 -5.66 2.05 5.03
CA PRO A 100 -5.53 2.76 6.29
C PRO A 100 -6.28 4.09 6.27
N ASN A 101 -7.26 4.13 7.18
CA ASN A 101 -8.10 5.20 7.70
C ASN A 101 -9.39 5.53 6.93
N LEU A 102 -10.52 5.41 7.63
CA LEU A 102 -11.79 6.09 7.36
C LEU A 102 -12.48 6.47 8.69
N GLY A 103 -11.77 6.59 9.81
CA GLY A 103 -12.34 6.72 11.17
C GLY A 103 -11.48 7.43 12.22
N GLY A 104 -10.49 8.23 11.81
CA GLY A 104 -9.57 8.93 12.72
C GLY A 104 -8.43 8.04 13.26
N VAL A 105 -7.56 8.59 14.11
CA VAL A 105 -6.40 7.86 14.67
C VAL A 105 -6.83 7.07 15.90
N SER A 106 -6.49 5.79 15.99
CA SER A 106 -6.69 5.00 17.21
C SER A 106 -5.42 5.03 18.07
N VAL A 107 -5.59 5.07 19.39
CA VAL A 107 -4.50 4.87 20.35
C VAL A 107 -4.55 3.44 20.84
N VAL A 108 -3.41 2.76 20.79
CA VAL A 108 -3.26 1.38 21.24
C VAL A 108 -2.20 1.32 22.31
N HIS A 109 -2.51 0.63 23.41
CA HIS A 109 -1.52 0.27 24.42
C HIS A 109 -1.20 -1.22 24.28
N VAL A 110 0.07 -1.54 24.05
CA VAL A 110 0.57 -2.89 23.86
C VAL A 110 1.92 -3.00 24.57
N ASP A 111 2.07 -4.01 25.44
CA ASP A 111 3.25 -4.16 26.32
C ASP A 111 3.69 -2.88 27.06
N GLY A 112 2.72 -2.05 27.46
CA GLY A 112 2.98 -0.77 28.13
C GLY A 112 3.47 0.36 27.20
N LEU A 113 3.62 0.10 25.90
CA LEU A 113 3.91 1.10 24.89
C LEU A 113 2.61 1.68 24.32
N ARG A 114 2.55 3.00 24.23
CA ARG A 114 1.50 3.73 23.52
C ARG A 114 1.91 3.86 22.06
N VAL A 115 1.09 3.36 21.14
CA VAL A 115 1.28 3.49 19.70
C VAL A 115 0.03 4.02 19.01
N TYR A 116 0.22 4.74 17.92
CA TYR A 116 -0.86 5.15 17.04
C TYR A 116 -1.14 4.06 16.01
N ALA A 117 -2.42 3.74 15.82
CA ALA A 117 -2.87 2.71 14.90
C ALA A 117 -3.81 3.28 13.84
N SER A 118 -3.70 2.76 12.61
CA SER A 118 -4.73 2.99 11.59
C SER A 118 -5.91 2.06 11.80
N ASN A 119 -7.00 2.37 11.12
CA ASN A 119 -8.20 1.57 11.14
C ASN A 119 -8.88 1.55 9.75
N ASP A 120 -9.87 0.69 9.56
CA ASP A 120 -10.45 0.32 8.26
C ASP A 120 -11.97 0.54 8.20
N LEU A 121 -12.44 1.62 8.82
CA LEU A 121 -13.86 1.91 8.98
C LEU A 121 -14.61 2.00 7.63
N GLY A 122 -15.63 1.17 7.41
CA GLY A 122 -16.37 1.18 6.14
C GLY A 122 -15.79 0.26 5.05
N THR A 123 -14.74 -0.50 5.37
CA THR A 123 -14.29 -1.63 4.54
C THR A 123 -14.68 -2.97 5.19
N SER A 124 -14.53 -4.07 4.45
CA SER A 124 -14.75 -5.44 4.92
C SER A 124 -13.48 -6.10 5.46
N ALA A 125 -12.43 -5.33 5.77
CA ALA A 125 -11.24 -5.91 6.38
C ALA A 125 -11.57 -6.43 7.80
N HIS A 126 -11.06 -7.64 8.07
CA HIS A 126 -11.29 -8.37 9.32
C HIS A 126 -9.97 -8.78 10.00
N ARG A 127 -8.82 -8.43 9.40
CA ARG A 127 -7.51 -8.87 9.87
C ARG A 127 -6.72 -7.72 10.46
N PHE A 128 -6.02 -8.03 11.53
CA PHE A 128 -5.08 -7.12 12.17
C PHE A 128 -3.71 -7.27 11.55
N MET A 129 -2.97 -6.17 11.46
CA MET A 129 -1.58 -6.19 11.01
C MET A 129 -0.71 -5.45 12.02
N ILE A 130 0.51 -5.94 12.18
CA ILE A 130 1.57 -5.27 12.93
C ILE A 130 2.80 -5.13 12.05
N ASP A 131 3.43 -3.96 12.11
CA ASP A 131 4.72 -3.75 11.48
C ASP A 131 5.80 -4.62 12.15
N ALA A 132 6.68 -5.21 11.35
CA ALA A 132 7.77 -6.03 11.85
C ALA A 132 8.68 -5.25 12.83
N ALA A 133 9.03 -3.99 12.54
CA ALA A 133 9.87 -3.22 13.46
C ALA A 133 9.12 -2.88 14.76
N CYS A 134 7.80 -2.61 14.70
CA CYS A 134 6.97 -2.46 15.89
C CYS A 134 6.96 -3.74 16.73
N LEU A 135 6.68 -4.90 16.12
CA LEU A 135 6.69 -6.20 16.80
C LEU A 135 8.03 -6.50 17.48
N ALA A 136 9.13 -6.25 16.78
CA ALA A 136 10.49 -6.45 17.29
C ALA A 136 10.80 -5.58 18.51
N SER A 137 10.12 -4.44 18.66
CA SER A 137 10.28 -3.52 19.80
C SER A 137 9.48 -3.90 21.04
N LEU A 138 8.50 -4.83 20.92
CA LEU A 138 7.64 -5.24 22.02
C LEU A 138 8.39 -6.16 23.00
N PRO A 139 8.44 -5.84 24.31
CA PRO A 139 9.11 -6.67 25.32
C PRO A 139 8.67 -8.13 25.38
N SER A 140 7.38 -8.44 25.15
CA SER A 140 6.87 -9.81 25.23
C SER A 140 7.11 -10.66 23.97
N PHE A 141 7.54 -10.03 22.87
CA PHE A 141 7.76 -10.69 21.58
C PHE A 141 9.23 -10.59 21.13
N GLY A 142 9.72 -9.37 20.97
CA GLY A 142 11.08 -9.09 20.50
C GLY A 142 11.41 -9.74 19.16
N LEU A 143 12.70 -9.95 18.89
CA LEU A 143 13.17 -10.63 17.68
C LEU A 143 12.81 -12.13 17.65
N ALA A 144 12.58 -12.74 18.80
CA ALA A 144 12.23 -14.17 18.88
C ALA A 144 10.87 -14.48 18.21
N ALA A 145 9.99 -13.48 18.08
CA ALA A 145 8.70 -13.64 17.42
C ALA A 145 8.81 -14.07 15.95
N PHE A 146 9.89 -13.70 15.25
CA PHE A 146 10.09 -14.03 13.84
C PHE A 146 10.47 -15.50 13.62
N GLU A 147 11.01 -16.18 14.63
CA GLU A 147 11.41 -17.59 14.54
C GLU A 147 10.20 -18.53 14.52
N ASN A 148 9.05 -18.07 15.02
CA ASN A 148 7.84 -18.87 15.23
C ASN A 148 6.60 -18.24 14.59
N LEU A 149 6.76 -17.64 13.41
CA LEU A 149 5.62 -17.17 12.63
C LEU A 149 4.92 -18.35 11.95
N GLY A 150 3.60 -18.36 12.04
CA GLY A 150 2.76 -19.28 11.32
C GLY A 150 2.72 -18.96 9.83
N ASP A 151 2.45 -19.99 9.02
CA ASP A 151 2.09 -19.80 7.62
C ASP A 151 0.89 -18.84 7.54
N PRO A 152 0.99 -17.72 6.80
CA PRO A 152 -0.12 -16.80 6.66
C PRO A 152 -1.35 -17.41 5.97
N ARG A 153 -1.22 -18.65 5.43
CA ARG A 153 -2.21 -19.42 4.68
C ARG A 153 -2.97 -18.51 3.72
N ASN A 154 -2.33 -18.26 2.58
CA ASN A 154 -2.76 -17.36 1.51
C ASN A 154 -2.92 -15.88 1.94
N GLY A 155 -2.19 -15.01 1.26
CA GLY A 155 -2.43 -13.57 1.32
C GLY A 155 -1.23 -12.76 0.88
N VAL A 156 -1.37 -11.99 -0.19
CA VAL A 156 -0.53 -10.82 -0.45
C VAL A 156 -1.31 -9.63 0.10
N VAL A 157 -0.70 -8.77 0.94
CA VAL A 157 -1.28 -7.46 1.24
C VAL A 157 -1.08 -6.59 0.01
N ALA A 158 -2.13 -6.45 -0.79
CA ALA A 158 -2.13 -5.53 -1.93
C ALA A 158 -2.45 -4.12 -1.42
N SER A 159 -1.46 -3.22 -1.44
CA SER A 159 -1.61 -1.81 -1.10
C SER A 159 -1.04 -0.89 -2.21
N LYS A 160 -0.99 0.43 -1.96
CA LYS A 160 -0.30 1.41 -2.85
C LYS A 160 1.16 1.07 -3.12
N CYS A 161 1.82 0.42 -2.17
CA CYS A 161 3.14 -0.16 -2.33
C CYS A 161 3.10 -1.65 -1.95
N ALA A 162 3.95 -2.44 -2.58
CA ALA A 162 4.13 -3.83 -2.19
C ALA A 162 4.71 -3.90 -0.77
N MET A 163 4.10 -4.70 0.09
CA MET A 163 4.56 -4.97 1.46
C MET A 163 4.57 -6.48 1.64
N ASN A 164 5.64 -7.02 2.23
CA ASN A 164 5.79 -8.47 2.40
C ASN A 164 5.11 -8.90 3.70
N ILE A 165 4.31 -9.97 3.65
CA ILE A 165 3.85 -10.63 4.87
C ILE A 165 4.93 -11.63 5.29
N LEU A 166 5.47 -11.45 6.50
CA LEU A 166 6.45 -12.35 7.09
C LEU A 166 5.80 -13.61 7.66
N GLY A 167 4.56 -13.49 8.12
CA GLY A 167 3.73 -14.60 8.59
C GLY A 167 2.60 -14.14 9.51
N VAL A 168 2.05 -15.07 10.27
CA VAL A 168 1.02 -14.79 11.29
C VAL A 168 1.58 -15.03 12.69
N LEU A 169 1.29 -14.12 13.62
CA LEU A 169 1.60 -14.33 15.03
C LEU A 169 0.80 -15.52 15.58
N LEU A 170 1.50 -16.58 15.99
CA LEU A 170 0.89 -17.72 16.67
C LEU A 170 0.53 -17.41 18.13
N GLN A 171 1.33 -16.54 18.76
CA GLN A 171 1.06 -16.07 20.12
C GLN A 171 0.02 -14.93 20.08
N PRO A 172 -1.04 -15.00 20.92
CA PRO A 172 -2.02 -13.92 20.97
C PRO A 172 -1.42 -12.59 21.40
N LEU A 173 -1.76 -11.52 20.69
CA LEU A 173 -1.38 -10.15 21.02
C LEU A 173 -2.47 -9.50 21.86
N SER A 174 -2.16 -9.17 23.12
CA SER A 174 -3.09 -8.49 24.03
C SER A 174 -2.85 -6.99 23.99
N LEU A 175 -3.93 -6.22 23.85
CA LEU A 175 -3.84 -4.77 23.73
C LEU A 175 -5.10 -4.07 24.23
N SER A 176 -4.94 -2.79 24.60
CA SER A 176 -6.03 -1.88 24.94
C SER A 176 -6.22 -0.86 23.82
N VAL A 177 -7.41 -0.81 23.23
CA VAL A 177 -7.74 0.07 22.10
C VAL A 177 -8.60 1.22 22.55
N GLN A 178 -8.24 2.44 22.16
CA GLN A 178 -9.08 3.62 22.21
C GLN A 178 -9.29 4.13 20.77
N LEU A 179 -10.53 4.11 20.27
CA LEU A 179 -10.85 4.57 18.92
C LEU A 179 -11.02 6.09 18.93
N CYS A 180 -10.14 6.86 18.27
CA CYS A 180 -10.03 8.32 18.39
C CYS A 180 -9.49 8.79 19.76
N GLU A 181 -8.58 9.77 19.76
CA GLU A 181 -8.01 10.33 21.02
C GLU A 181 -9.08 10.93 21.96
N ASP A 182 -10.17 11.48 21.40
CA ASP A 182 -11.25 12.12 22.16
C ASP A 182 -12.26 11.13 22.78
N ASN A 183 -12.18 9.84 22.46
CA ASN A 183 -13.19 8.88 22.86
C ASN A 183 -12.92 8.40 24.30
N VAL A 184 -13.94 8.41 25.17
CA VAL A 184 -13.76 8.23 26.63
C VAL A 184 -13.63 6.74 27.03
N GLY A 185 -13.67 5.81 26.07
CA GLY A 185 -13.64 4.37 26.33
C GLY A 185 -12.41 3.64 25.75
N THR A 186 -11.87 2.70 26.53
CA THR A 186 -10.93 1.69 26.06
C THR A 186 -11.61 0.31 25.95
N SER A 187 -11.14 -0.51 25.03
CA SER A 187 -11.54 -1.91 24.89
C SER A 187 -10.31 -2.78 24.98
N GLU A 188 -10.31 -3.72 25.92
CA GLU A 188 -9.31 -4.78 25.98
C GLU A 188 -9.60 -5.81 24.88
N VAL A 189 -8.57 -6.15 24.12
CA VAL A 189 -8.68 -7.00 22.94
C VAL A 189 -7.51 -7.99 22.94
N ILE A 190 -7.83 -9.25 22.67
CA ILE A 190 -6.83 -10.30 22.45
C ILE A 190 -6.93 -10.73 20.99
N LEU A 191 -5.88 -10.48 20.22
CA LEU A 191 -5.81 -10.78 18.81
C LEU A 191 -5.06 -12.10 18.58
N ARG A 192 -5.60 -12.99 17.74
CA ARG A 192 -5.03 -14.33 17.50
C ARG A 192 -4.54 -14.55 16.06
N ASP A 193 -5.03 -13.76 15.12
CA ASP A 193 -4.70 -13.88 13.68
C ASP A 193 -4.07 -12.58 13.17
N VAL A 194 -3.00 -12.12 13.85
CA VAL A 194 -2.30 -10.88 13.50
C VAL A 194 -1.25 -11.18 12.44
N LEU A 195 -1.38 -10.52 11.28
CA LEU A 195 -0.39 -10.58 10.22
C LEU A 195 0.82 -9.72 10.59
N VAL A 196 2.02 -10.29 10.43
CA VAL A 196 3.28 -9.57 10.57
C VAL A 196 3.70 -9.09 9.19
N VAL A 197 3.77 -7.78 9.01
CA VAL A 197 4.04 -7.16 7.72
C VAL A 197 5.36 -6.41 7.79
N GLU A 198 6.22 -6.65 6.81
CA GLU A 198 7.44 -5.90 6.61
C GLU A 198 7.10 -4.53 6.01
N SER A 199 7.54 -3.46 6.66
CA SER A 199 7.34 -2.08 6.23
C SER A 199 5.85 -1.72 6.12
N LEU A 200 5.10 -1.92 7.21
CA LEU A 200 3.73 -1.40 7.29
C LEU A 200 3.81 0.14 7.52
N PRO A 201 2.98 0.97 6.87
CA PRO A 201 3.07 2.43 7.02
C PRO A 201 2.62 2.96 8.38
N VAL A 202 2.22 2.06 9.28
CA VAL A 202 1.79 2.33 10.65
C VAL A 202 2.33 1.24 11.56
N PRO A 203 2.51 1.50 12.86
CA PRO A 203 2.89 0.45 13.81
C PRO A 203 1.89 -0.70 13.85
N ILE A 204 0.59 -0.39 13.92
CA ILE A 204 -0.50 -1.36 14.03
C ILE A 204 -1.68 -0.92 13.17
N HIS A 205 -2.33 -1.87 12.51
CA HIS A 205 -3.62 -1.71 11.88
C HIS A 205 -4.71 -2.47 12.63
N ILE A 206 -5.81 -1.79 12.94
CA ILE A 206 -6.95 -2.35 13.66
C ILE A 206 -8.16 -2.50 12.75
N ALA A 207 -8.70 -3.72 12.71
CA ALA A 207 -9.98 -3.99 12.07
C ALA A 207 -11.16 -3.58 12.98
N VAL A 208 -11.77 -2.42 12.76
CA VAL A 208 -12.78 -1.83 13.68
C VAL A 208 -14.06 -2.68 13.75
N ARG A 209 -14.39 -3.38 12.66
CA ARG A 209 -15.54 -4.28 12.57
C ARG A 209 -15.27 -5.66 13.18
N HIS A 210 -14.09 -5.90 13.74
CA HIS A 210 -13.80 -7.17 14.38
C HIS A 210 -14.67 -7.37 15.64
N PRO A 211 -15.26 -8.56 15.88
CA PRO A 211 -16.19 -8.79 17.00
C PRO A 211 -15.63 -8.49 18.39
N SER A 212 -14.32 -8.51 18.55
CA SER A 212 -13.66 -8.18 19.83
C SER A 212 -13.57 -6.67 20.11
N ILE A 213 -13.81 -5.81 19.12
CA ILE A 213 -13.83 -4.35 19.28
C ILE A 213 -15.26 -3.93 19.63
N LYS A 214 -15.48 -3.53 20.87
CA LYS A 214 -16.80 -3.10 21.37
C LYS A 214 -16.95 -1.57 21.44
N LEU A 215 -16.21 -0.86 20.60
CA LEU A 215 -16.19 0.59 20.55
C LEU A 215 -16.75 1.08 19.23
N THR A 216 -17.39 2.25 19.26
CA THR A 216 -17.83 2.96 18.06
C THR A 216 -16.97 4.22 17.91
N PRO A 217 -16.38 4.46 16.73
CA PRO A 217 -15.59 5.68 16.49
C PRO A 217 -16.48 6.92 16.58
N ALA A 218 -16.01 7.94 17.30
CA ALA A 218 -16.78 9.14 17.61
C ALA A 218 -16.66 10.24 16.54
N LYS A 219 -15.58 10.23 15.74
CA LYS A 219 -15.28 11.23 14.71
C LYS A 219 -14.51 10.60 13.54
N PHE A 220 -14.54 11.27 12.40
CA PHE A 220 -13.84 10.91 11.18
C PHE A 220 -12.82 12.02 10.87
N ASP A 221 -11.54 11.69 10.84
CA ASP A 221 -10.47 12.64 10.49
C ASP A 221 -9.48 11.97 9.53
N PHE A 222 -9.28 12.64 8.40
CA PHE A 222 -8.53 12.18 7.23
C PHE A 222 -7.20 12.92 7.05
N ASP A 223 -7.07 14.13 7.59
CA ASP A 223 -6.01 15.08 7.21
C ASP A 223 -4.82 15.09 8.19
N ALA A 224 -5.01 14.62 9.43
CA ALA A 224 -3.98 14.66 10.48
C ALA A 224 -3.16 13.37 10.66
N PHE A 225 -3.48 12.30 9.94
CA PHE A 225 -3.01 10.95 10.31
C PHE A 225 -1.48 10.74 10.24
N PRO A 226 -0.77 11.04 9.13
CA PRO A 226 0.66 10.76 9.05
C PRO A 226 1.47 11.59 10.05
N GLY A 227 1.08 12.84 10.32
CA GLY A 227 1.80 13.74 11.23
C GLY A 227 1.84 13.26 12.70
N LEU A 228 0.92 12.37 13.08
CA LEU A 228 0.85 11.80 14.43
C LEU A 228 1.72 10.55 14.60
N LEU A 229 2.14 9.91 13.51
CA LEU A 229 2.96 8.70 13.56
C LEU A 229 4.42 9.04 13.92
N PRO A 230 5.20 8.11 14.49
CA PRO A 230 6.63 8.31 14.66
C PRO A 230 7.34 8.59 13.31
N PRO A 231 8.45 9.35 13.28
CA PRO A 231 9.11 9.77 12.04
C PRO A 231 9.41 8.63 11.05
N ALA A 232 9.75 7.44 11.56
CA ALA A 232 10.00 6.25 10.74
C ALA A 232 8.81 5.85 9.86
N TYR A 233 7.58 6.05 10.34
CA TYR A 233 6.35 5.74 9.62
C TYR A 233 5.87 6.92 8.74
N GLN A 234 6.20 8.17 9.11
CA GLN A 234 5.81 9.35 8.32
C GLN A 234 6.48 9.36 6.94
N ALA A 235 7.74 8.93 6.87
CA ALA A 235 8.51 8.86 5.64
C ALA A 235 8.14 7.69 4.72
N HIS A 236 7.11 6.91 5.09
CA HIS A 236 6.77 5.69 4.36
C HIS A 236 6.23 6.01 2.95
N PRO A 237 6.66 5.28 1.88
CA PRO A 237 6.21 5.50 0.50
C PRO A 237 4.70 5.39 0.26
N TYR A 238 3.97 4.86 1.23
CA TYR A 238 2.50 4.81 1.20
C TYR A 238 1.86 6.21 1.29
N TRP A 239 2.53 7.16 1.97
CA TRP A 239 2.01 8.50 2.29
C TRP A 239 2.29 9.57 1.21
N THR A 240 2.64 9.19 -0.02
CA THR A 240 2.91 10.17 -1.10
C THR A 240 1.71 11.08 -1.38
N SER A 241 1.96 12.33 -1.79
CA SER A 241 1.05 13.50 -1.87
C SER A 241 -0.22 13.37 -2.71
N ASP A 242 -0.48 12.21 -3.31
CA ASP A 242 -1.43 12.07 -4.39
C ASP A 242 -2.62 11.17 -4.03
N THR A 243 -3.10 11.18 -2.78
CA THR A 243 -4.27 10.37 -2.47
C THR A 243 -5.16 10.96 -1.37
N THR A 244 -6.36 11.32 -1.81
CA THR A 244 -7.58 11.25 -1.01
C THR A 244 -8.17 9.85 -1.22
N PHE A 245 -8.41 9.13 -0.13
CA PHE A 245 -9.15 7.87 0.04
C PHE A 245 -10.05 7.47 -1.15
N LEU A 246 -10.00 6.20 -1.61
CA LEU A 246 -10.86 5.72 -2.70
C LEU A 246 -11.43 4.32 -2.44
N SER A 247 -12.71 4.19 -2.74
CA SER A 247 -13.68 3.17 -2.33
C SER A 247 -13.93 2.06 -3.37
N ILE A 248 -14.21 0.85 -2.85
CA ILE A 248 -15.17 -0.21 -3.23
C ILE A 248 -15.38 -0.57 -4.71
N LEU A 249 -15.20 -1.87 -5.01
CA LEU A 249 -16.12 -2.64 -5.87
C LEU A 249 -16.53 -3.93 -5.12
N SER A 250 -17.80 -4.07 -4.77
CA SER A 250 -18.40 -5.31 -4.30
C SER A 250 -18.78 -6.20 -5.50
N PRO A 251 -18.71 -7.53 -5.41
CA PRO A 251 -19.49 -8.41 -6.26
C PRO A 251 -20.85 -8.72 -5.60
N GLY A 252 -21.94 -8.30 -6.26
CA GLY A 252 -23.29 -8.87 -6.13
C GLY A 252 -24.21 -8.30 -5.04
N ASP A 253 -25.17 -7.49 -5.47
CA ASP A 253 -26.61 -7.77 -5.25
C ASP A 253 -27.14 -8.50 -6.49
#